data_AF-A0AAJ2NFN8-F1
#
_entry.id   AF-A0AAJ2NFN8-F1
#
_cell.length_a   1.000
_cell.length_b   1.000
_cell.length_c   1.000
_cell.angle_alpha   90.00
_cell.angle_beta   90.00
_cell.angle_gamma   90.00
#
_symmetry.space_group_name_H-M   'P 1'
#
loop_
_entity.id
_entity.type
_entity.pdbx_description
1 polymer ?
#
loop_
_entity_poly.entity_id
_entity_poly.type
_entity_poly.pdbx_seq_one_letter_code
_entity_poly.pdbx_strand_id
1 'polypeptide(L)'
;MTQPIFLVGPRGCGKTTVGLELARACDRQFVDTDHWLQTEAGRTIADIVEQEGWDSFRARETAALKAVTTPSAVIATGGGIVLAECNRHFMREKGIVIYLCAPVSALVGRLEAFPEEGQRPALTSRPLSEEVKEVLAERDALYREAAHHVVDASASPEDVVTQIITALRLACAS
;
A
#
# COMPACT_ATOMS: atom_id res chain seq x y z
N MET A 1 -15.59 -12.02 9.36
CA MET A 1 -15.49 -10.59 8.99
C MET A 1 -15.61 -10.46 7.48
N THR A 2 -16.49 -9.60 6.97
CA THR A 2 -16.63 -9.30 5.52
C THR A 2 -16.04 -7.94 5.15
N GLN A 3 -15.44 -7.24 6.11
CA GLN A 3 -14.81 -5.94 5.86
C GLN A 3 -13.60 -6.09 4.93
N PRO A 4 -13.34 -5.10 4.05
CA PRO A 4 -12.10 -5.03 3.29
C PRO A 4 -10.88 -4.91 4.20
N ILE A 5 -9.75 -5.39 3.70
CA ILE A 5 -8.43 -5.25 4.33
C ILE A 5 -7.58 -4.35 3.44
N PHE A 6 -7.16 -3.21 3.96
CA PHE A 6 -6.27 -2.28 3.27
C PHE A 6 -4.82 -2.52 3.70
N LEU A 7 -3.93 -2.72 2.73
CA LEU A 7 -2.49 -2.82 2.96
C LEU A 7 -1.82 -1.50 2.61
N VAL A 8 -1.30 -0.82 3.64
CA VAL A 8 -0.56 0.45 3.50
C VAL A 8 0.93 0.24 3.77
N GLY A 9 1.76 1.14 3.23
CA GLY A 9 3.19 1.16 3.46
C GLY A 9 3.99 1.67 2.25
N PRO A 10 5.30 1.92 2.41
CA PRO A 10 6.15 2.47 1.36
C PRO A 10 6.31 1.50 0.18
N ARG A 11 6.87 1.98 -0.94
CA ARG A 11 7.27 1.08 -2.04
C ARG A 11 8.30 0.07 -1.54
N GLY A 12 8.29 -1.14 -2.09
CA GLY A 12 9.19 -2.22 -1.67
C GLY A 12 8.79 -2.96 -0.39
N CYS A 13 7.72 -2.55 0.33
CA CYS A 13 7.27 -3.28 1.53
C CYS A 13 6.46 -4.57 1.24
N GLY A 14 6.20 -4.89 -0.04
CA GLY A 14 5.59 -6.16 -0.44
C GLY A 14 4.05 -6.18 -0.44
N LYS A 15 3.36 -5.04 -0.46
CA LYS A 15 1.88 -4.95 -0.48
C LYS A 15 1.22 -5.86 -1.52
N THR A 16 1.72 -5.88 -2.75
CA THR A 16 1.14 -6.69 -3.83
C THR A 16 1.35 -8.17 -3.57
N THR A 17 2.56 -8.58 -3.21
CA THR A 17 2.90 -9.98 -2.89
C THR A 17 2.11 -10.49 -1.69
N VAL A 18 2.20 -9.80 -0.55
CA VAL A 18 1.48 -10.14 0.69
C VAL A 18 -0.02 -10.08 0.47
N GLY A 19 -0.52 -9.11 -0.30
CA GLY A 19 -1.95 -8.97 -0.58
C GLY A 19 -2.52 -10.10 -1.41
N LEU A 20 -1.80 -10.56 -2.44
CA LEU A 20 -2.19 -11.72 -3.24
C LEU A 20 -2.24 -13.00 -2.39
N GLU A 21 -1.22 -13.23 -1.56
CA GLU A 21 -1.17 -14.40 -0.69
C GLU A 21 -2.24 -14.35 0.40
N LEU A 22 -2.43 -13.20 1.05
CA LEU A 22 -3.47 -12.99 2.05
C LEU A 22 -4.87 -13.19 1.46
N ALA A 23 -5.11 -12.68 0.25
CA ALA A 23 -6.38 -12.85 -0.44
C ALA A 23 -6.68 -14.33 -0.70
N ARG A 24 -5.69 -15.09 -1.18
CA ARG A 24 -5.81 -16.55 -1.37
C ARG A 24 -6.08 -17.28 -0.05
N ALA A 25 -5.32 -16.95 0.99
CA ALA A 25 -5.45 -17.60 2.30
C ALA A 25 -6.81 -17.33 2.97
N CYS A 26 -7.43 -16.18 2.66
CA CYS A 26 -8.71 -15.76 3.23
C CYS A 26 -9.91 -15.97 2.30
N ASP A 27 -9.72 -16.56 1.11
CA ASP A 27 -10.73 -16.67 0.04
C ASP A 27 -11.40 -15.32 -0.31
N ARG A 28 -10.56 -14.35 -0.68
CA ARG A 28 -10.94 -12.95 -0.96
C ARG A 28 -10.47 -12.50 -2.32
N GLN A 29 -11.10 -11.45 -2.82
CA GLN A 29 -10.60 -10.74 -4.01
C GLN A 29 -9.36 -9.92 -3.64
N PHE A 30 -8.40 -9.84 -4.56
CA PHE A 30 -7.26 -8.93 -4.45
C PHE A 30 -7.39 -7.81 -5.47
N VAL A 31 -7.15 -6.56 -5.04
CA VAL A 31 -7.06 -5.40 -5.93
C VAL A 31 -5.88 -4.53 -5.52
N ASP A 32 -5.17 -3.98 -6.50
CA ASP A 32 -4.14 -2.97 -6.30
C ASP A 32 -4.63 -1.63 -6.87
N THR A 33 -4.66 -0.57 -6.06
CA THR A 33 -5.20 0.74 -6.48
C THR A 33 -4.38 1.35 -7.61
N ASP A 34 -3.05 1.14 -7.62
CA ASP A 34 -2.17 1.68 -8.65
C ASP A 34 -2.37 0.94 -9.97
N HIS A 35 -2.54 -0.38 -9.91
CA HIS A 35 -2.86 -1.17 -11.09
C HIS A 35 -4.23 -0.80 -11.65
N TRP A 36 -5.25 -0.73 -10.80
CA TRP A 36 -6.61 -0.36 -11.19
C TRP A 36 -6.65 1.02 -11.86
N LEU A 37 -5.98 2.02 -11.27
CA LEU A 37 -5.93 3.38 -11.81
C LEU A 37 -5.26 3.41 -13.20
N GLN A 38 -4.17 2.67 -13.39
CA GLN A 38 -3.50 2.59 -14.69
C GLN A 38 -4.35 1.90 -15.75
N THR A 39 -5.05 0.83 -15.38
CA THR A 39 -5.99 0.14 -16.27
C THR A 39 -7.14 1.06 -16.68
N GLU A 40 -7.73 1.78 -15.73
CA GLU A 40 -8.83 2.70 -16.00
C GLU A 40 -8.38 3.91 -16.84
N ALA A 41 -7.18 4.43 -16.58
CA ALA A 41 -6.64 5.55 -17.33
C ALA A 41 -6.09 5.16 -18.71
N GLY A 42 -5.73 3.88 -18.93
CA GLY A 42 -5.01 3.42 -20.12
C GLY A 42 -3.59 3.98 -20.23
N ARG A 43 -2.99 4.40 -19.12
CA ARG A 43 -1.72 5.16 -19.05
C ARG A 43 -0.94 4.81 -17.81
N THR A 44 0.38 5.01 -17.83
CA THR A 44 1.21 4.83 -16.63
C THR A 44 0.97 5.97 -15.64
N ILE A 45 1.30 5.74 -14.36
CA ILE A 45 1.27 6.83 -13.37
C ILE A 45 2.25 7.94 -13.75
N ALA A 46 3.40 7.59 -14.35
CA ALA A 46 4.37 8.56 -14.84
C ALA A 46 3.74 9.50 -15.88
N ASP A 47 3.03 8.97 -16.87
CA ASP A 47 2.35 9.77 -17.90
C ASP A 47 1.29 10.71 -17.31
N ILE A 48 0.54 10.22 -16.32
CA ILE A 48 -0.51 11.01 -15.65
C ILE A 48 0.13 12.18 -14.90
N VAL A 49 1.19 11.91 -14.14
CA VAL A 49 1.88 12.96 -13.35
C VAL A 49 2.58 13.95 -14.27
N GLU A 50 3.21 13.50 -15.35
CA GLU A 50 3.88 14.38 -16.32
C GLU A 50 2.90 15.37 -16.97
N GLN A 51 1.67 14.93 -17.26
CA GLN A 51 0.70 15.73 -18.00
C GLN A 51 -0.28 16.50 -17.13
N GLU A 52 -0.63 15.97 -15.97
CA GLU A 52 -1.68 16.51 -15.11
C GLU A 52 -1.16 16.97 -13.74
N GLY A 53 0.09 16.64 -13.40
CA GLY A 53 0.70 16.95 -12.12
C GLY A 53 0.28 16.02 -10.98
N TRP A 54 0.96 16.16 -9.85
CA TRP A 54 0.72 15.34 -8.66
C TRP A 54 -0.66 15.57 -8.04
N ASP A 55 -1.18 16.79 -8.06
CA ASP A 55 -2.48 17.10 -7.45
C ASP A 55 -3.62 16.35 -8.16
N SER A 56 -3.60 16.29 -9.49
CA SER A 56 -4.55 15.49 -10.27
C SER A 56 -4.39 14.00 -9.96
N PHE A 57 -3.16 13.50 -9.91
CA PHE A 57 -2.90 12.11 -9.53
C PHE A 57 -3.47 11.79 -8.14
N ARG A 58 -3.33 12.67 -7.14
CA ARG A 58 -3.87 12.47 -5.78
C ARG A 58 -5.40 12.44 -5.75
N ALA A 59 -6.05 13.27 -6.56
CA ALA A 59 -7.50 13.21 -6.72
C ALA A 59 -7.95 11.86 -7.32
N ARG A 60 -7.24 11.39 -8.36
CA ARG A 60 -7.48 10.07 -8.98
C ARG A 60 -7.19 8.92 -8.02
N GLU A 61 -6.13 9.01 -7.22
CA GLU A 61 -5.76 8.01 -6.20
C GLU A 61 -6.88 7.85 -5.15
N THR A 62 -7.48 8.97 -4.73
CA THR A 62 -8.63 9.00 -3.82
C THR A 62 -9.89 8.39 -4.45
N ALA A 63 -10.15 8.70 -5.72
CA ALA A 63 -11.28 8.11 -6.45
C ALA A 63 -11.09 6.59 -6.65
N ALA A 64 -9.88 6.15 -7.00
CA ALA A 64 -9.53 4.74 -7.16
C ALA A 64 -9.74 3.97 -5.86
N LEU A 65 -9.24 4.49 -4.72
CA LEU A 65 -9.46 3.89 -3.41
C LEU A 65 -10.95 3.63 -3.14
N LYS A 66 -11.81 4.61 -3.40
CA LYS A 66 -13.26 4.47 -3.21
C LYS A 66 -13.87 3.46 -4.17
N ALA A 67 -13.47 3.49 -5.44
CA ALA A 67 -14.02 2.62 -6.49
C ALA A 67 -13.70 1.13 -6.24
N VAL A 68 -12.48 0.82 -5.78
CA VAL A 68 -12.05 -0.58 -5.55
C VAL A 68 -12.50 -1.13 -4.20
N THR A 69 -13.04 -0.29 -3.32
CA THR A 69 -13.44 -0.71 -1.97
C THR A 69 -14.73 -1.51 -2.01
N THR A 70 -14.59 -2.83 -1.89
CA THR A 70 -15.71 -3.77 -1.81
C THR A 70 -15.57 -4.68 -0.58
N PRO A 71 -16.69 -5.23 -0.06
CA PRO A 71 -16.64 -6.25 0.97
C PRO A 71 -15.79 -7.45 0.51
N SER A 72 -15.11 -8.09 1.47
CA SER A 72 -14.30 -9.29 1.22
C SER A 72 -13.16 -9.10 0.20
N ALA A 73 -12.61 -7.89 0.11
CA ALA A 73 -11.41 -7.59 -0.67
C ALA A 73 -10.16 -7.40 0.21
N VAL A 74 -9.00 -7.73 -0.34
CA VAL A 74 -7.68 -7.29 0.12
C VAL A 74 -7.18 -6.25 -0.88
N ILE A 75 -6.90 -5.04 -0.42
CA ILE A 75 -6.64 -3.87 -1.25
C ILE A 75 -5.22 -3.39 -0.96
N ALA A 76 -4.31 -3.61 -1.91
CA ALA A 76 -3.00 -2.97 -1.89
C ALA A 76 -3.15 -1.51 -2.36
N THR A 77 -2.64 -0.57 -1.56
CA THR A 77 -2.75 0.87 -1.87
C THR A 77 -1.44 1.45 -2.38
N GLY A 78 -1.51 2.53 -3.17
CA GLY A 78 -0.34 3.34 -3.51
C GLY A 78 0.38 3.88 -2.27
N GLY A 79 1.70 3.98 -2.32
CA GLY A 79 2.50 4.39 -1.15
C GLY A 79 2.18 5.80 -0.64
N GLY A 80 1.65 6.68 -1.49
CA GLY A 80 1.27 8.04 -1.10
C GLY A 80 -0.19 8.19 -0.65
N ILE A 81 -0.98 7.11 -0.63
CA ILE A 81 -2.42 7.18 -0.32
C ILE A 81 -2.69 7.85 1.04
N VAL A 82 -1.79 7.65 2.01
CA VAL A 82 -1.90 8.13 3.39
C VAL A 82 -1.64 9.63 3.54
N LEU A 83 -1.10 10.29 2.52
CA LEU A 83 -0.85 11.74 2.56
C LEU A 83 -2.17 12.52 2.66
N ALA A 84 -3.23 12.02 2.02
CA ALA A 84 -4.55 12.59 2.16
C ALA A 84 -5.23 12.06 3.43
N GLU A 85 -5.52 12.95 4.39
CA GLU A 85 -6.21 12.61 5.64
C GLU A 85 -7.57 11.93 5.40
N CYS A 86 -8.31 12.40 4.40
CA CYS A 86 -9.60 11.80 4.02
C CYS A 86 -9.48 10.32 3.62
N ASN A 87 -8.35 9.91 3.03
CA ASN A 87 -8.11 8.51 2.67
C ASN A 87 -7.79 7.68 3.91
N ARG A 88 -7.03 8.23 4.87
CA ARG A 88 -6.77 7.56 6.15
C ARG A 88 -8.07 7.29 6.90
N HIS A 89 -8.92 8.31 7.03
CA HIS A 89 -10.24 8.18 7.66
C HIS A 89 -11.13 7.19 6.91
N PHE A 90 -11.20 7.28 5.58
CA PHE A 90 -12.01 6.38 4.78
C PHE A 90 -11.60 4.91 4.96
N MET A 91 -10.31 4.59 4.88
CA MET A 91 -9.83 3.22 5.05
C MET A 91 -10.17 2.68 6.45
N ARG A 92 -10.00 3.51 7.48
CA ARG A 92 -10.32 3.13 8.87
C ARG A 92 -11.81 2.91 9.09
N GLU A 93 -12.66 3.73 8.48
CA GLU A 93 -14.12 3.61 8.60
C GLU A 93 -14.65 2.37 7.85
N LYS A 94 -14.09 2.07 6.67
CA LYS A 94 -14.61 1.02 5.79
C LYS A 94 -14.05 -0.37 6.07
N GLY A 95 -12.89 -0.49 6.70
CA GLY A 95 -12.30 -1.80 6.93
C GLY A 95 -11.09 -1.80 7.85
N ILE A 96 -10.29 -2.86 7.75
CA ILE A 96 -9.12 -3.07 8.60
C ILE A 96 -7.89 -2.59 7.83
N VAL A 97 -6.99 -1.88 8.50
CA VAL A 97 -5.83 -1.24 7.88
C VAL A 97 -4.59 -1.89 8.47
N ILE A 98 -3.80 -2.53 7.61
CA ILE A 98 -2.56 -3.20 7.98
C ILE A 98 -1.41 -2.37 7.41
N TYR A 99 -0.55 -1.87 8.28
CA TYR A 99 0.69 -1.25 7.87
C TYR A 99 1.80 -2.31 7.78
N LEU A 100 2.33 -2.50 6.58
CA LEU A 100 3.52 -3.30 6.30
C LEU A 100 4.78 -2.45 6.53
N CYS A 101 5.31 -2.52 7.76
CA CYS A 101 6.48 -1.77 8.20
C CYS A 101 7.76 -2.55 7.90
N ALA A 102 8.74 -1.92 7.27
CA ALA A 102 10.04 -2.54 7.01
C ALA A 102 11.17 -1.50 7.12
N PRO A 103 12.38 -1.91 7.55
CA PRO A 103 13.51 -1.00 7.64
C PRO A 103 13.96 -0.53 6.25
N VAL A 104 14.56 0.66 6.18
CA VAL A 104 15.08 1.26 4.94
C VAL A 104 15.95 0.27 4.16
N SER A 105 16.83 -0.47 4.84
CA SER A 105 17.72 -1.45 4.21
C SER A 105 16.95 -2.56 3.46
N ALA A 106 15.87 -3.07 4.04
CA ALA A 106 15.05 -4.09 3.40
C ALA A 106 14.29 -3.53 2.19
N LEU A 107 13.78 -2.31 2.30
CA LEU A 107 13.08 -1.64 1.20
C LEU A 107 14.01 -1.38 0.02
N VAL A 108 15.19 -0.81 0.30
CA VAL A 108 16.23 -0.53 -0.71
C VAL A 108 16.66 -1.83 -1.38
N GLY A 109 17.03 -2.86 -0.62
CA GLY A 109 17.48 -4.13 -1.19
C GLY A 109 16.42 -4.79 -2.10
N ARG A 110 15.13 -4.65 -1.78
CA ARG A 110 14.05 -5.16 -2.64
C ARG A 110 13.87 -4.33 -3.92
N LEU A 111 13.92 -3.00 -3.80
CA LEU A 111 13.80 -2.10 -4.94
C LEU A 111 15.00 -2.21 -5.90
N GLU A 112 16.19 -2.49 -5.39
CA GLU A 112 17.39 -2.77 -6.19
C GLU A 112 17.35 -4.14 -6.87
N ALA A 113 16.85 -5.17 -6.16
CA ALA A 113 16.72 -6.52 -6.72
C ALA A 113 15.61 -6.62 -7.79
N PHE A 114 14.54 -5.82 -7.64
CA PHE A 114 13.38 -5.82 -8.52
C PHE A 114 13.00 -4.39 -8.91
N PRO A 115 13.78 -3.75 -9.80
CA PRO A 115 13.47 -2.41 -10.28
C PRO A 115 12.17 -2.44 -11.10
N GLU A 116 11.16 -1.70 -10.67
CA GLU A 116 9.91 -1.53 -11.42
C GLU A 116 10.13 -0.50 -12.54
N GLU A 117 10.42 -0.97 -13.76
CA GLU A 117 10.49 -0.13 -14.95
C GLU A 117 9.14 0.58 -15.19
N GLY A 118 9.16 1.91 -15.37
CA GLY A 118 8.02 2.69 -15.87
C GLY A 118 6.87 2.98 -14.88
N GLN A 119 6.85 2.42 -13.66
CA GLN A 119 5.69 2.60 -12.78
C GLN A 119 5.62 3.98 -12.13
N ARG A 120 6.74 4.60 -11.72
CA ARG A 120 6.74 5.98 -11.19
C ARG A 120 8.13 6.61 -11.38
N PRO A 121 8.22 7.90 -11.75
CA PRO A 121 9.48 8.63 -11.79
C PRO A 121 10.17 8.57 -10.42
N ALA A 122 11.51 8.56 -10.41
CA ALA A 122 12.27 8.85 -9.18
C ALA A 122 11.77 10.18 -8.63
N LEU A 123 11.42 10.23 -7.34
CA LEU A 123 10.92 11.47 -6.74
C LEU A 123 12.04 12.51 -6.64
N THR A 124 13.32 12.07 -6.67
CA THR A 124 14.50 12.93 -6.59
C THR A 124 15.67 12.41 -7.45
N SER A 125 16.69 13.24 -7.66
CA SER A 125 17.99 12.84 -8.26
C SER A 125 18.96 12.20 -7.25
N ARG A 126 18.49 11.87 -6.04
CA ARG A 126 19.30 11.36 -4.92
C ARG A 126 19.45 9.84 -5.00
N PRO A 127 20.42 9.25 -4.28
CA PRO A 127 20.50 7.80 -4.12
C PRO A 127 19.18 7.24 -3.57
N LEU A 128 18.78 6.07 -4.07
CA LEU A 128 17.53 5.40 -3.67
C LEU A 128 17.39 5.25 -2.15
N SER A 129 18.49 5.00 -1.45
CA SER A 129 18.51 4.86 0.01
C SER A 129 18.15 6.15 0.74
N GLU A 130 18.55 7.31 0.22
CA GLU A 130 18.19 8.61 0.77
C GLU A 130 16.72 8.93 0.49
N GLU A 131 16.26 8.68 -0.75
CA GLU A 131 14.85 8.87 -1.13
C GLU A 131 13.92 8.03 -0.25
N VAL A 132 14.22 6.73 -0.07
CA VAL A 132 13.42 5.85 0.80
C VAL A 132 13.43 6.34 2.25
N LYS A 133 14.58 6.81 2.76
CA LYS A 133 14.71 7.33 4.12
C LYS A 133 13.88 8.59 4.33
N GLU A 134 13.89 9.52 3.38
CA GLU A 134 13.11 10.75 3.42
C GLU A 134 11.61 10.47 3.37
N VAL A 135 11.18 9.60 2.44
CA VAL A 135 9.79 9.17 2.32
C VAL A 135 9.30 8.52 3.62
N LEU A 136 10.11 7.65 4.24
CA LEU A 136 9.75 7.04 5.51
C LEU A 136 9.70 8.05 6.66
N ALA A 137 10.66 8.99 6.73
CA ALA A 137 10.67 10.03 7.75
C ALA A 137 9.41 10.91 7.70
N GLU A 138 8.90 11.19 6.50
CA GLU A 138 7.67 11.94 6.29
C GLU A 138 6.41 11.11 6.59
N ARG A 139 6.39 9.83 6.19
CA ARG A 139 5.13 9.05 6.09
C ARG A 139 4.93 8.00 7.17
N ASP A 140 5.96 7.60 7.93
CA ASP A 140 5.83 6.56 8.98
C ASP A 140 4.74 6.90 10.00
N ALA A 141 4.70 8.15 10.48
CA ALA A 141 3.67 8.61 11.40
C ALA A 141 2.25 8.48 10.79
N LEU A 142 2.10 8.82 9.51
CA LEU A 142 0.82 8.72 8.79
C LEU A 142 0.39 7.27 8.54
N TYR A 143 1.33 6.37 8.25
CA TYR A 143 1.04 4.94 8.14
C TYR A 143 0.56 4.38 9.48
N ARG A 144 1.22 4.74 10.59
CA ARG A 144 0.84 4.31 11.94
C ARG A 144 -0.51 4.87 12.37
N GLU A 145 -0.78 6.13 12.06
CA GLU A 145 -2.07 6.77 12.31
C GLU A 145 -3.22 6.06 11.55
N ALA A 146 -2.98 5.71 10.29
CA ALA A 146 -3.96 4.98 9.49
C ALA A 146 -4.19 3.54 10.00
N ALA A 147 -3.15 2.89 10.51
CA ALA A 147 -3.15 1.46 10.81
C ALA A 147 -4.03 1.07 12.01
N HIS A 148 -4.71 -0.07 11.86
CA HIS A 148 -5.26 -0.85 12.97
C HIS A 148 -4.21 -1.82 13.51
N HIS A 149 -3.40 -2.39 12.61
CA HIS A 149 -2.28 -3.27 12.96
C HIS A 149 -1.02 -2.88 12.19
N VAL A 150 0.12 -2.97 12.86
CA VAL A 150 1.45 -2.81 12.26
C VAL A 150 2.12 -4.18 12.24
N VAL A 151 2.60 -4.60 11.07
CA VAL A 151 3.23 -5.91 10.87
C VAL A 151 4.63 -5.68 10.30
N ASP A 152 5.60 -6.42 10.83
CA ASP A 152 6.97 -6.41 10.31
C ASP A 152 7.02 -7.13 8.96
N ALA A 153 7.16 -6.35 7.90
CA ALA A 153 7.25 -6.81 6.53
C ALA A 153 8.70 -7.10 6.09
N SER A 154 9.66 -7.20 7.01
CA SER A 154 11.02 -7.70 6.73
C SER A 154 11.10 -9.23 6.66
N ALA A 155 10.14 -9.93 7.26
CA ALA A 155 10.01 -11.38 7.21
C ALA A 155 9.58 -11.90 5.82
N SER A 156 9.48 -13.23 5.68
CA SER A 156 8.97 -13.86 4.46
C SER A 156 7.49 -13.50 4.22
N PRO A 157 7.01 -13.45 2.97
CA PRO A 157 5.59 -13.19 2.69
C PRO A 157 4.63 -14.11 3.45
N GLU A 158 4.97 -15.41 3.56
CA GLU A 158 4.19 -16.41 4.29
C GLU A 158 4.08 -16.08 5.79
N ASP A 159 5.19 -15.70 6.42
CA ASP A 159 5.21 -15.28 7.83
C ASP A 159 4.39 -14.01 8.05
N VAL A 160 4.52 -13.04 7.15
CA VAL A 160 3.75 -11.78 7.21
C VAL A 160 2.26 -12.07 7.10
N VAL A 161 1.84 -12.92 6.17
CA VAL A 161 0.44 -13.34 6.02
C VAL A 161 -0.06 -14.03 7.27
N THR A 162 0.75 -14.92 7.86
CA THR A 162 0.40 -15.63 9.09
C THR A 162 0.23 -14.67 10.28
N GLN A 163 1.11 -13.68 10.41
CA GLN A 163 0.99 -12.63 11.43
C GLN A 163 -0.28 -11.80 11.24
N ILE A 164 -0.61 -11.41 10.00
CA ILE A 164 -1.85 -10.68 9.70
C ILE A 164 -3.07 -11.50 10.08
N ILE A 165 -3.16 -12.76 9.65
CA ILE A 165 -4.30 -13.63 9.97
C ILE A 165 -4.44 -13.81 11.48
N THR A 166 -3.33 -13.95 12.20
CA THR A 166 -3.32 -14.07 13.67
C THR A 166 -3.87 -12.80 14.32
N ALA A 167 -3.40 -11.61 13.90
CA ALA A 167 -3.89 -10.34 14.41
C ALA A 167 -5.41 -10.16 14.16
N LEU A 168 -5.87 -10.52 12.96
CA LEU A 168 -7.29 -10.46 12.58
C LEU A 168 -8.17 -11.41 13.40
N ARG A 169 -7.67 -12.59 13.78
CA ARG A 169 -8.40 -13.55 14.62
C ARG A 169 -8.54 -13.06 16.06
N LEU A 170 -7.47 -12.49 16.62
CA LEU A 170 -7.50 -11.95 17.98
C LEU A 170 -8.50 -10.81 18.12
N ALA A 171 -8.59 -9.92 17.12
CA ALA A 171 -9.55 -8.82 17.10
C ALA A 171 -11.02 -9.26 17.02
N CYS A 172 -11.31 -10.46 16.49
CA CYS A 172 -12.66 -11.05 16.49
C CYS A 172 -13.05 -11.70 17.83
N ALA A 173 -12.07 -12.08 18.65
CA ALA A 173 -12.28 -12.85 19.87
C ALA A 173 -12.47 -11.95 21.11
N SER A 174 -12.18 -10.65 20.97
CA SER A 174 -12.31 -9.57 21.96
C SER A 174 -13.55 -8.74 21.70
#